data_AF-A0A0R0M9K0-F1
#
_entry.id   AF-A0A0R0M9K0-F1
#
_cell.length_a   1.000
_cell.length_b   1.000
_cell.length_c   1.000
_cell.angle_alpha   90.00
_cell.angle_beta   90.00
_cell.angle_gamma   90.00
#
_symmetry.space_group_name_H-M   'P 1'
#
loop_
_entity.id
_entity.type
_entity.pdbx_description
1 polymer ?
#
loop_
_entity_poly.entity_id
_entity_poly.type
_entity_poly.pdbx_seq_one_letter_code
_entity_poly.pdbx_strand_id
1 'polypeptide(L)'
;MKLIGEKVFSIITDSLQAFSLSDKFWQSMDGAFGTSYNRTIAELLRGKWQKGDFNDLPSIQIVDSTVLSGGKGAYSKKENRIYLSSNLIGNVEAISKVIIEEIGHYVDAQINQVDSPGDEGAIFAALVQGEDLSANVLAELRNEDDKGWLEVNGQKLEVEYNNSTVSLSLTSPSTVTEDGPQNLFYVFNRTGDTTNSLTVNFNVSGSATLNDDYVQRGATSFSTTTGSVTFAAGSRVVILSLDPSSDVVSDGNETVALTLAAGAGYALGTSGAVTGTILDNDVAPGTVVRGSIAKSLYHRTRHEFGNGFTFAALKSDGSVVTWGDSSYGGNSSSVSSSLTSGVTQIFSNELAFAALKSDGSVVTWGHSDWGGNSSSVSSSLTSVTQIFSTLYAFAALKSDGSVVTWGSSGSGGNSSSVSSSLTSGITQIFSTWYAFAALKSDGSVVTWGPSGSGGNSSSVSSSLTSGVTQIFSNFRAFAALKSDGSVVTWGRSDYGGDSSSVSSSLTSGVTQIFSTYGAFAALKSDGSVVTWGESGYGGDSSSVS
;
A
#
# COMPACT_ATOMS: atom_id res chain seq x y z
N MET A 1 -21.01 33.77 15.90
CA MET A 1 -21.10 33.45 14.46
C MET A 1 -20.56 34.49 13.48
N LYS A 2 -20.46 35.80 13.80
CA LYS A 2 -19.79 36.78 12.90
C LYS A 2 -18.31 36.44 12.55
N LEU A 3 -17.66 35.61 13.35
CA LEU A 3 -16.24 35.22 13.20
C LEU A 3 -15.96 34.23 12.06
N ILE A 4 -16.96 33.47 11.59
CA ILE A 4 -16.79 32.42 10.55
C ILE A 4 -17.33 32.83 9.18
N GLY A 5 -17.97 34.01 9.07
CA GLY A 5 -18.55 34.53 7.84
C GLY A 5 -19.98 34.05 7.56
N GLU A 6 -20.79 34.89 6.91
CA GLU A 6 -22.22 34.62 6.63
C GLU A 6 -22.45 33.38 5.77
N LYS A 7 -21.55 33.12 4.82
CA LYS A 7 -21.63 31.96 3.93
C LYS A 7 -21.50 30.62 4.66
N VAL A 8 -20.54 30.53 5.60
CA VAL A 8 -20.35 29.33 6.42
C VAL A 8 -21.59 29.11 7.30
N PHE A 9 -22.08 30.19 7.92
CA PHE A 9 -23.27 30.11 8.76
C PHE A 9 -24.49 29.58 7.98
N SER A 10 -24.74 30.10 6.77
CA SER A 10 -25.83 29.62 5.90
C SER A 10 -25.68 28.13 5.60
N ILE A 11 -24.49 27.67 5.18
CA ILE A 11 -24.26 26.25 4.85
C ILE A 11 -24.61 25.35 6.03
N ILE A 12 -24.17 25.71 7.24
CA ILE A 12 -24.44 24.92 8.45
C ILE A 12 -25.94 24.91 8.76
N THR A 13 -26.59 26.08 8.80
CA THR A 13 -28.01 26.18 9.16
C THR A 13 -28.91 25.54 8.11
N ASP A 14 -28.59 25.67 6.82
CA ASP A 14 -29.33 25.07 5.73
C ASP A 14 -29.22 23.53 5.78
N SER A 15 -28.02 23.01 6.09
CA SER A 15 -27.79 21.56 6.24
C SER A 15 -28.58 20.99 7.42
N LEU A 16 -28.53 21.65 8.59
CA LEU A 16 -29.29 21.23 9.77
C LEU A 16 -30.79 21.35 9.57
N GLN A 17 -31.27 22.40 8.90
CA GLN A 17 -32.68 22.55 8.56
C GLN A 17 -33.14 21.44 7.61
N ALA A 18 -32.39 21.19 6.53
CA ALA A 18 -32.69 20.11 5.59
C ALA A 18 -32.71 18.74 6.29
N PHE A 19 -31.72 18.46 7.14
CA PHE A 19 -31.68 17.25 7.95
C PHE A 19 -32.90 17.13 8.87
N SER A 20 -33.30 18.20 9.55
CA SER A 20 -34.48 18.21 10.44
C SER A 20 -35.80 17.93 9.71
N LEU A 21 -35.87 18.22 8.41
CA LEU A 21 -37.02 17.98 7.54
C LEU A 21 -36.99 16.60 6.86
N SER A 22 -35.88 15.86 6.97
CA SER A 22 -35.70 14.56 6.33
C SER A 22 -36.61 13.48 6.93
N ASP A 23 -37.18 12.64 6.07
CA ASP A 23 -37.91 11.43 6.48
C ASP A 23 -36.99 10.40 7.17
N LYS A 24 -35.67 10.48 6.90
CA LYS A 24 -34.65 9.64 7.54
C LYS A 24 -34.18 10.17 8.91
N PHE A 25 -34.68 11.33 9.39
CA PHE A 25 -34.17 11.99 10.59
C PHE A 25 -33.99 11.03 11.78
N TRP A 26 -35.03 10.27 12.12
CA TRP A 26 -34.95 9.33 13.26
C TRP A 26 -34.01 8.16 13.03
N GLN A 27 -33.94 7.65 11.80
CA GLN A 27 -32.98 6.61 11.44
C GLN A 27 -31.54 7.10 11.62
N SER A 28 -31.28 8.34 11.20
CA SER A 28 -29.96 8.96 11.34
C SER A 28 -29.60 9.24 12.80
N MET A 29 -30.55 9.78 13.58
CA MET A 29 -30.36 10.00 15.03
C MET A 29 -30.07 8.68 15.76
N ASP A 30 -30.82 7.62 15.45
CA ASP A 30 -30.59 6.29 16.03
C ASP A 30 -29.24 5.69 15.58
N GLY A 31 -28.79 6.04 14.37
CA GLY A 31 -27.49 5.68 13.82
C GLY A 31 -26.33 6.32 14.59
N ALA A 32 -26.41 7.62 14.86
CA ALA A 32 -25.39 8.39 15.55
C ALA A 32 -25.37 8.15 17.06
N PHE A 33 -26.52 8.22 17.74
CA PHE A 33 -26.59 8.34 19.20
C PHE A 33 -27.17 7.09 19.90
N GLY A 34 -27.32 5.99 19.16
CA GLY A 34 -28.02 4.79 19.63
C GLY A 34 -29.52 5.01 19.82
N THR A 35 -30.22 4.10 20.49
CA THR A 35 -31.70 4.14 20.59
C THR A 35 -32.24 4.58 21.96
N SER A 36 -31.34 4.89 22.91
CA SER A 36 -31.70 5.16 24.31
C SER A 36 -31.70 6.64 24.70
N TYR A 37 -31.40 7.55 23.75
CA TYR A 37 -31.37 8.99 24.01
C TYR A 37 -32.76 9.57 24.29
N ASN A 38 -32.79 10.76 24.89
CA ASN A 38 -34.01 11.47 25.21
C ASN A 38 -34.69 12.04 23.95
N ARG A 39 -35.60 11.25 23.35
CA ARG A 39 -36.35 11.64 22.15
C ARG A 39 -37.18 12.92 22.31
N THR A 40 -37.61 13.26 23.53
CA THR A 40 -38.34 14.51 23.77
C THR A 40 -37.44 15.72 23.57
N ILE A 41 -36.21 15.67 24.07
CA ILE A 41 -35.23 16.76 23.85
C ILE A 41 -34.82 16.80 22.37
N ALA A 42 -34.59 15.65 21.74
CA ALA A 42 -34.28 15.57 20.32
C ALA A 42 -35.39 16.20 19.44
N GLU A 43 -36.66 15.95 19.74
CA GLU A 43 -37.80 16.53 19.01
C GLU A 43 -37.92 18.05 19.23
N LEU A 44 -37.56 18.55 20.42
CA LEU A 44 -37.50 19.99 20.67
C LEU A 44 -36.40 20.67 19.84
N LEU A 45 -35.20 20.08 19.78
CA LEU A 45 -34.10 20.56 18.93
C LEU A 45 -34.50 20.55 17.45
N ARG A 46 -35.06 19.42 16.98
CA ARG A 46 -35.57 19.27 15.62
C ARG A 46 -36.58 20.37 15.27
N GLY A 47 -37.56 20.59 16.15
CA GLY A 47 -38.61 21.60 15.94
C GLY A 47 -38.09 23.04 15.88
N LYS A 48 -36.96 23.34 16.52
CA LYS A 48 -36.27 24.64 16.38
C LYS A 48 -35.60 24.77 15.02
N TRP A 49 -34.81 23.77 14.61
CA TRP A 49 -34.12 23.79 13.31
C TRP A 49 -35.08 23.86 12.12
N GLN A 50 -36.21 23.15 12.18
CA GLN A 50 -37.25 23.23 11.14
C GLN A 50 -37.78 24.66 10.95
N LYS A 51 -37.85 25.45 12.03
CA LYS A 51 -38.30 26.85 12.03
C LYS A 51 -37.17 27.85 11.72
N GLY A 52 -35.95 27.37 11.51
CA GLY A 52 -34.77 28.21 11.33
C GLY A 52 -34.28 28.87 12.62
N ASP A 53 -34.65 28.34 13.80
CA ASP A 53 -34.16 28.82 15.09
C ASP A 53 -32.89 28.05 15.48
N PHE A 54 -31.75 28.73 15.42
CA PHE A 54 -30.42 28.18 15.72
C PHE A 54 -29.73 28.88 16.90
N ASN A 55 -30.50 29.60 17.73
CA ASN A 55 -29.93 30.40 18.84
C ASN A 55 -29.30 29.54 19.95
N ASP A 56 -29.66 28.27 20.03
CA ASP A 56 -29.11 27.33 21.02
C ASP A 56 -27.76 26.73 20.58
N LEU A 57 -27.35 26.91 19.32
CA LEU A 57 -26.09 26.34 18.86
C LEU A 57 -24.90 26.90 19.67
N PRO A 58 -23.88 26.08 19.97
CA PRO A 58 -22.72 26.50 20.74
C PRO A 58 -22.04 27.74 20.17
N SER A 59 -21.46 28.55 21.06
CA SER A 59 -20.62 29.66 20.63
C SER A 59 -19.31 29.15 20.01
N ILE A 60 -18.75 29.88 19.05
CA ILE A 60 -17.49 29.50 18.37
C ILE A 60 -16.36 30.42 18.80
N GLN A 61 -15.22 29.84 19.16
CA GLN A 61 -13.98 30.54 19.44
C GLN A 61 -12.85 30.03 18.55
N ILE A 62 -12.17 30.94 17.84
CA ILE A 62 -10.99 30.58 17.04
C ILE A 62 -9.77 30.50 17.98
N VAL A 63 -9.02 29.41 17.88
CA VAL A 63 -7.79 29.17 18.65
C VAL A 63 -6.66 28.75 17.71
N ASP A 64 -5.42 28.89 18.15
CA ASP A 64 -4.28 28.36 17.41
C ASP A 64 -4.34 26.83 17.33
N SER A 65 -3.93 26.25 16.19
CA SER A 65 -3.92 24.79 15.98
C SER A 65 -3.12 24.02 17.03
N THR A 66 -2.11 24.64 17.63
CA THR A 66 -1.31 24.04 18.72
C THR A 66 -2.11 23.83 19.99
N VAL A 67 -3.13 24.66 20.25
CA VAL A 67 -4.04 24.51 21.39
C VAL A 67 -4.87 23.24 21.21
N LEU A 68 -5.27 22.93 19.98
CA LEU A 68 -6.06 21.74 19.65
C LEU A 68 -5.23 20.47 19.46
N SER A 69 -3.95 20.46 19.87
CA SER A 69 -3.04 19.32 19.63
C SER A 69 -2.97 18.90 18.15
N GLY A 70 -3.09 19.87 17.23
CA GLY A 70 -3.15 19.63 15.78
C GLY A 70 -4.55 19.38 15.21
N GLY A 71 -5.58 19.32 16.07
CA GLY A 71 -7.00 19.23 15.73
C GLY A 71 -7.54 20.41 14.96
N LYS A 72 -8.64 20.15 14.25
CA LYS A 72 -9.34 21.14 13.41
C LYS A 72 -10.49 21.83 14.15
N GLY A 73 -11.13 21.10 15.06
CA GLY A 73 -12.20 21.54 15.93
C GLY A 73 -12.12 20.83 17.27
N ALA A 74 -12.84 21.36 18.26
CA ALA A 74 -13.21 20.62 19.46
C ALA A 74 -14.47 21.19 20.12
N TYR A 75 -15.32 20.35 20.71
CA TYR A 75 -16.52 20.76 21.45
C TYR A 75 -16.30 20.57 22.96
N SER A 76 -16.56 21.63 23.73
CA SER A 76 -16.57 21.56 25.19
C SER A 76 -17.98 21.63 25.75
N LYS A 77 -18.44 20.53 26.34
CA LYS A 77 -19.70 20.46 27.10
C LYS A 77 -19.73 21.43 28.29
N LYS A 78 -18.59 21.61 28.96
CA LYS A 78 -18.47 22.47 30.15
C LYS A 78 -18.71 23.94 29.84
N GLU A 79 -18.22 24.42 28.69
CA GLU A 79 -18.41 25.81 28.26
C GLU A 79 -19.57 26.00 27.26
N ASN A 80 -20.14 24.91 26.76
CA ASN A 80 -21.02 24.88 25.60
C ASN A 80 -20.44 25.69 24.42
N ARG A 81 -19.23 25.32 24.01
CA ARG A 81 -18.42 26.09 23.05
C ARG A 81 -17.67 25.17 22.10
N ILE A 82 -17.64 25.58 20.83
CA ILE A 82 -16.81 24.98 19.79
C ILE A 82 -15.53 25.81 19.66
N TYR A 83 -14.38 25.15 19.79
CA TYR A 83 -13.08 25.73 19.49
C TYR A 83 -12.69 25.34 18.07
N LEU A 84 -12.37 26.32 17.22
CA LEU A 84 -12.05 26.11 15.81
C LEU A 84 -10.61 26.51 15.54
N SER A 85 -9.88 25.66 14.82
CA SER A 85 -8.49 25.92 14.44
C SER A 85 -8.37 27.13 13.51
N SER A 86 -7.47 28.05 13.86
CA SER A 86 -7.14 29.22 13.04
C SER A 86 -6.62 28.86 11.63
N ASN A 87 -6.09 27.64 11.45
CA ASN A 87 -5.61 27.14 10.16
C ASN A 87 -6.73 26.92 9.13
N LEU A 88 -7.99 26.85 9.57
CA LEU A 88 -9.14 26.66 8.68
C LEU A 88 -9.69 27.98 8.11
N ILE A 89 -9.27 29.12 8.66
CA ILE A 89 -9.83 30.42 8.31
C ILE A 89 -9.56 30.72 6.83
N GLY A 90 -10.65 30.99 6.11
CA GLY A 90 -10.64 31.20 4.65
C GLY A 90 -11.09 29.98 3.83
N ASN A 91 -11.19 28.79 4.44
CA ASN A 91 -11.74 27.60 3.79
C ASN A 91 -13.18 27.33 4.25
N VAL A 92 -14.14 27.88 3.50
CA VAL A 92 -15.58 27.79 3.82
C VAL A 92 -16.06 26.36 3.97
N GLU A 93 -15.61 25.45 3.11
CA GLU A 93 -16.04 24.05 3.11
C GLU A 93 -15.49 23.32 4.35
N ALA A 94 -14.19 23.44 4.61
CA ALA A 94 -13.57 22.77 5.75
C ALA A 94 -14.14 23.27 7.09
N ILE A 95 -14.36 24.58 7.23
CA ILE A 95 -15.00 25.14 8.44
C ILE A 95 -16.41 24.57 8.63
N SER A 96 -17.19 24.45 7.56
CA SER A 96 -18.58 23.97 7.65
C SER A 96 -18.62 22.51 8.09
N LYS A 97 -17.75 21.65 7.53
CA LYS A 97 -17.65 20.22 7.90
C LYS A 97 -17.31 20.06 9.38
N VAL A 98 -16.25 20.73 9.83
CA VAL A 98 -15.81 20.68 11.22
C VAL A 98 -16.92 21.14 12.15
N ILE A 99 -17.55 22.28 11.90
CA ILE A 99 -18.60 22.77 12.81
C ILE A 99 -19.83 21.84 12.85
N ILE A 100 -20.21 21.21 11.73
CA ILE A 100 -21.33 20.26 11.73
C ILE A 100 -21.00 19.03 12.60
N GLU A 101 -19.75 18.56 12.56
CA GLU A 101 -19.25 17.49 13.43
C GLU A 101 -19.34 17.88 14.91
N GLU A 102 -18.84 19.06 15.25
CA GLU A 102 -18.87 19.57 16.62
C GLU A 102 -20.30 19.85 17.14
N ILE A 103 -21.24 20.12 16.22
CA ILE A 103 -22.66 20.21 16.56
C ILE A 103 -23.23 18.83 16.90
N GLY A 104 -22.71 17.74 16.33
CA GLY A 104 -23.07 16.37 16.70
C GLY A 104 -22.76 16.08 18.17
N HIS A 105 -21.55 16.39 18.65
CA HIS A 105 -21.20 16.26 20.08
C HIS A 105 -22.07 17.16 20.98
N TYR A 106 -22.39 18.38 20.53
CA TYR A 106 -23.35 19.23 21.24
C TYR A 106 -24.72 18.56 21.37
N VAL A 107 -25.23 17.99 20.28
CA VAL A 107 -26.52 17.30 20.24
C VAL A 107 -26.50 16.12 21.20
N ASP A 108 -25.47 15.27 21.14
CA ASP A 108 -25.29 14.16 22.08
C ASP A 108 -25.37 14.64 23.53
N ALA A 109 -24.57 15.67 23.86
CA ALA A 109 -24.53 16.25 25.19
C ALA A 109 -25.87 16.81 25.70
N GLN A 110 -26.82 17.15 24.80
CA GLN A 110 -28.18 17.56 25.16
C GLN A 110 -29.13 16.38 25.35
N ILE A 111 -29.03 15.35 24.52
CA ILE A 111 -30.02 14.27 24.45
C ILE A 111 -29.63 13.05 25.29
N ASN A 112 -28.34 12.89 25.58
CA ASN A 112 -27.79 11.75 26.31
C ASN A 112 -27.20 12.19 27.67
N GLN A 113 -27.44 11.36 28.69
CA GLN A 113 -26.83 11.54 30.02
C GLN A 113 -25.44 10.93 30.09
N VAL A 114 -25.30 9.78 29.45
CA VAL A 114 -24.03 9.07 29.23
C VAL A 114 -23.71 9.26 27.78
N ASP A 115 -22.51 9.73 27.54
CA ASP A 115 -21.96 9.99 26.22
C ASP A 115 -22.09 8.78 25.29
N SER A 116 -22.43 9.03 24.02
CA SER A 116 -22.49 7.96 23.02
C SER A 116 -21.10 7.39 22.75
N PRO A 117 -20.94 6.07 22.57
CA PRO A 117 -19.62 5.50 22.30
C PRO A 117 -19.15 5.82 20.88
N GLY A 118 -17.87 6.19 20.77
CA GLY A 118 -17.21 6.47 19.49
C GLY A 118 -17.25 7.95 19.13
N ASP A 119 -17.17 8.24 17.83
CA ASP A 119 -17.18 9.59 17.28
C ASP A 119 -18.59 9.87 16.73
N GLU A 120 -19.54 10.07 17.63
CA GLU A 120 -20.93 10.37 17.28
C GLU A 120 -21.06 11.70 16.54
N GLY A 121 -20.10 12.61 16.73
CA GLY A 121 -19.94 13.85 15.98
C GLY A 121 -19.76 13.59 14.49
N ALA A 122 -18.79 12.76 14.11
CA ALA A 122 -18.52 12.39 12.72
C ALA A 122 -19.66 11.58 12.10
N ILE A 123 -20.24 10.63 12.85
CA ILE A 123 -21.41 9.87 12.38
C ILE A 123 -22.57 10.83 12.09
N PHE A 124 -22.86 11.75 13.01
CA PHE A 124 -23.89 12.76 12.84
C PHE A 124 -23.61 13.66 11.62
N ALA A 125 -22.38 14.16 11.48
CA ALA A 125 -22.02 15.05 10.37
C ALA A 125 -22.14 14.39 9.00
N ALA A 126 -21.72 13.14 8.86
CA ALA A 126 -21.89 12.37 7.63
C ALA A 126 -23.37 12.20 7.28
N LEU A 127 -24.20 11.86 8.27
CA LEU A 127 -25.64 11.66 8.07
C LEU A 127 -26.40 12.96 7.77
N VAL A 128 -26.01 14.07 8.39
CA VAL A 128 -26.55 15.41 8.07
C VAL A 128 -26.22 15.82 6.64
N GLN A 129 -25.04 15.44 6.14
CA GLN A 129 -24.61 15.69 4.76
C GLN A 129 -25.16 14.67 3.75
N GLY A 130 -25.95 13.69 4.21
CA GLY A 130 -26.60 12.70 3.36
C GLY A 130 -25.68 11.57 2.89
N GLU A 131 -24.56 11.35 3.57
CA GLU A 131 -23.66 10.23 3.29
C GLU A 131 -24.25 8.90 3.77
N ASP A 132 -24.11 7.85 2.95
CA ASP A 132 -24.46 6.49 3.33
C ASP A 132 -23.23 5.80 3.95
N LEU A 133 -23.26 5.65 5.28
CA LEU A 133 -22.19 4.98 6.03
C LEU A 133 -22.33 3.45 5.91
N SER A 134 -21.30 2.79 5.37
CA SER A 134 -21.26 1.32 5.34
C SER A 134 -21.18 0.74 6.77
N ALA A 135 -21.60 -0.52 6.94
CA ALA A 135 -21.57 -1.18 8.25
C ALA A 135 -20.16 -1.20 8.87
N ASN A 136 -19.12 -1.32 8.05
CA ASN A 136 -17.73 -1.30 8.50
C ASN A 136 -17.29 0.10 8.94
N VAL A 137 -17.59 1.13 8.13
CA VAL A 137 -17.26 2.53 8.48
C VAL A 137 -17.98 2.95 9.76
N LEU A 138 -19.25 2.57 9.92
CA LEU A 138 -20.02 2.85 11.13
C LEU A 138 -19.46 2.10 12.35
N ALA A 139 -18.96 0.88 12.18
CA ALA A 139 -18.32 0.12 13.26
C ALA A 139 -16.96 0.73 13.65
N GLU A 140 -16.20 1.25 12.69
CA GLU A 140 -14.94 1.97 12.97
C GLU A 140 -15.22 3.26 13.76
N LEU A 141 -16.12 4.12 13.27
CA LEU A 141 -16.47 5.38 13.94
C LEU A 141 -17.03 5.15 15.35
N ARG A 142 -17.80 4.07 15.58
CA ARG A 142 -18.31 3.72 16.93
C ARG A 142 -17.25 3.23 17.91
N ASN A 143 -16.06 2.89 17.43
CA ASN A 143 -14.92 2.51 18.27
C ASN A 143 -13.89 3.64 18.41
N GLU A 144 -14.07 4.75 17.69
CA GLU A 144 -13.18 5.90 17.66
C GLU A 144 -13.60 6.88 18.77
N ASP A 145 -13.01 6.82 19.96
CA ASP A 145 -13.28 7.78 21.03
C ASP A 145 -12.25 8.92 20.96
N ASP A 146 -12.70 10.12 20.59
CA ASP A 146 -11.87 11.30 20.34
C ASP A 146 -11.74 12.24 21.55
N LYS A 147 -12.14 11.76 22.73
CA LYS A 147 -11.99 12.46 24.01
C LYS A 147 -10.56 12.85 24.30
N GLY A 148 -10.42 14.08 24.76
CA GLY A 148 -9.17 14.53 25.36
C GLY A 148 -9.32 15.79 26.19
N TRP A 149 -8.16 16.32 26.60
CA TRP A 149 -8.08 17.52 27.42
C TRP A 149 -7.54 18.68 26.59
N LEU A 150 -8.29 19.76 26.56
CA LEU A 150 -7.94 21.04 25.95
C LEU A 150 -7.56 22.03 27.06
N GLU A 151 -6.40 22.68 26.95
CA GLU A 151 -6.01 23.74 27.89
C GLU A 151 -6.22 25.12 27.28
N VAL A 152 -7.17 25.89 27.81
CA VAL A 152 -7.47 27.26 27.38
C VAL A 152 -7.41 28.18 28.60
N ASN A 153 -6.60 29.24 28.53
CA ASN A 153 -6.43 30.22 29.61
C ASN A 153 -6.05 29.58 30.97
N GLY A 154 -5.28 28.49 30.96
CA GLY A 154 -4.87 27.76 32.17
C GLY A 154 -5.96 26.87 32.79
N GLN A 155 -7.10 26.66 32.11
CA GLN A 155 -8.11 25.68 32.50
C GLN A 155 -8.06 24.45 31.60
N LYS A 156 -8.08 23.26 32.21
CA LYS A 156 -8.27 22.00 31.50
C LYS A 156 -9.77 21.74 31.29
N LEU A 157 -10.14 21.58 30.03
CA LEU A 157 -11.49 21.29 29.56
C LEU A 157 -11.46 19.92 28.90
N GLU A 158 -12.36 19.03 29.28
CA GLU A 158 -12.60 17.81 28.51
C GLU A 158 -13.34 18.21 27.24
N VAL A 159 -12.87 17.71 26.10
CA VAL A 159 -13.41 17.99 24.77
C VAL A 159 -13.38 16.74 23.91
N GLU A 160 -14.25 16.72 22.91
CA GLU A 160 -14.16 15.84 21.74
C GLU A 160 -13.41 16.59 20.64
N TYR A 161 -12.52 15.92 19.90
CA TYR A 161 -11.61 16.53 18.92
C TYR A 161 -11.92 16.06 17.49
N ASN A 162 -12.18 17.00 16.57
CA ASN A 162 -12.18 16.73 15.12
C ASN A 162 -10.75 16.48 14.59
N ASN A 163 -10.21 15.29 14.82
CA ASN A 163 -8.96 14.79 14.25
C ASN A 163 -9.25 13.54 13.43
N SER A 164 -8.49 13.31 12.36
CA SER A 164 -8.53 11.98 11.74
C SER A 164 -8.01 10.95 12.73
N THR A 165 -8.74 9.87 13.00
CA THR A 165 -8.13 8.74 13.71
C THR A 165 -7.46 7.80 12.74
N VAL A 166 -6.28 7.32 13.13
CA VAL A 166 -5.56 6.31 12.37
C VAL A 166 -5.47 5.05 13.20
N SER A 167 -5.98 3.95 12.65
CA SER A 167 -5.83 2.61 13.23
C SER A 167 -4.89 1.77 12.37
N LEU A 168 -4.30 0.77 13.01
CA LEU A 168 -3.41 -0.19 12.38
C LEU A 168 -3.94 -1.57 12.65
N SER A 169 -3.99 -2.40 11.61
CA SER A 169 -4.38 -3.80 11.70
C SER A 169 -3.48 -4.66 10.81
N LEU A 170 -3.53 -5.96 11.02
CA LEU A 170 -2.87 -6.96 10.19
C LEU A 170 -3.95 -7.86 9.61
N THR A 171 -3.96 -8.05 8.29
CA THR A 171 -4.93 -8.94 7.66
C THR A 171 -4.60 -10.40 7.95
N SER A 172 -5.58 -11.29 7.76
CA SER A 172 -5.33 -12.73 7.76
C SER A 172 -4.61 -13.14 6.45
N PRO A 173 -3.52 -13.93 6.52
CA PRO A 173 -2.96 -14.52 7.73
C PRO A 173 -2.06 -13.55 8.52
N SER A 174 -2.16 -13.58 9.86
CA SER A 174 -1.23 -12.87 10.75
C SER A 174 0.10 -13.61 10.94
N THR A 175 0.23 -14.78 10.31
CA THR A 175 1.36 -15.69 10.41
C THR A 175 1.62 -16.28 9.04
N VAL A 176 2.81 -16.05 8.50
CA VAL A 176 3.24 -16.52 7.18
C VAL A 176 4.55 -17.29 7.34
N THR A 177 4.88 -18.17 6.41
CA THR A 177 6.20 -18.81 6.38
C THR A 177 7.19 -17.95 5.63
N GLU A 178 8.45 -17.97 6.03
CA GLU A 178 9.56 -17.67 5.11
C GLU A 178 9.37 -18.57 3.88
N ASP A 179 9.46 -18.05 2.66
CA ASP A 179 9.09 -18.75 1.40
C ASP A 179 7.61 -19.08 1.16
N GLY A 180 6.70 -18.56 1.99
CA GLY A 180 5.28 -18.67 1.72
C GLY A 180 4.87 -17.84 0.50
N PRO A 181 3.83 -18.23 -0.26
CA PRO A 181 3.25 -17.38 -1.30
C PRO A 181 2.46 -16.18 -0.72
N GLN A 182 2.52 -15.97 0.59
CA GLN A 182 1.67 -15.04 1.35
C GLN A 182 2.54 -14.06 2.11
N ASN A 183 2.17 -12.78 2.01
CA ASN A 183 2.82 -11.67 2.69
C ASN A 183 2.04 -11.29 3.95
N LEU A 184 2.71 -10.62 4.88
CA LEU A 184 2.04 -9.89 5.96
C LEU A 184 1.55 -8.55 5.42
N PHE A 185 0.25 -8.27 5.50
CA PHE A 185 -0.30 -6.99 5.08
C PHE A 185 -0.77 -6.17 6.27
N TYR A 186 0.02 -5.16 6.61
CA TYR A 186 -0.35 -4.14 7.57
C TYR A 186 -1.26 -3.12 6.90
N VAL A 187 -2.46 -2.95 7.44
CA VAL A 187 -3.47 -2.05 6.90
C VAL A 187 -3.62 -0.89 7.86
N PHE A 188 -3.22 0.28 7.38
CA PHE A 188 -3.46 1.55 8.05
C PHE A 188 -4.80 2.07 7.55
N ASN A 189 -5.75 2.24 8.47
CA ASN A 189 -7.05 2.82 8.19
C ASN A 189 -7.14 4.22 8.79
N ARG A 190 -7.68 5.16 8.01
CA ARG A 190 -7.94 6.53 8.42
C ARG A 190 -9.43 6.81 8.37
N THR A 191 -9.95 7.32 9.49
CA THR A 191 -11.30 7.83 9.66
C THR A 191 -11.25 9.37 9.86
N GLY A 192 -12.41 10.01 10.01
CA GLY A 192 -12.54 11.48 10.00
C GLY A 192 -12.22 12.12 8.64
N ASP A 193 -11.68 13.35 8.66
CA ASP A 193 -11.44 14.15 7.45
C ASP A 193 -10.34 13.56 6.54
N THR A 194 -10.69 13.16 5.32
CA THR A 194 -9.74 12.64 4.31
C THR A 194 -9.31 13.67 3.26
N THR A 195 -9.81 14.91 3.31
CA THR A 195 -9.67 15.91 2.24
C THR A 195 -8.21 16.17 1.85
N ASN A 196 -7.31 16.20 2.83
CA ASN A 196 -5.87 16.40 2.63
C ASN A 196 -5.08 15.12 2.86
N SER A 197 -3.93 15.00 2.18
CA SER A 197 -2.98 13.93 2.48
C SER A 197 -2.53 13.96 3.94
N LEU A 198 -2.28 12.80 4.53
CA LEU A 198 -1.83 12.65 5.91
C LEU A 198 -0.68 11.64 5.98
N THR A 199 0.45 12.08 6.50
CA THR A 199 1.59 11.20 6.79
C THR A 199 1.52 10.74 8.24
N VAL A 200 1.52 9.43 8.43
CA VAL A 200 1.44 8.76 9.73
C VAL A 200 2.76 8.06 10.00
N ASN A 201 3.30 8.27 11.19
CA ASN A 201 4.55 7.66 11.61
C ASN A 201 4.25 6.42 12.47
N PHE A 202 5.16 5.45 12.43
CA PHE A 202 5.09 4.28 13.29
C PHE A 202 6.51 3.83 13.69
N ASN A 203 6.59 3.15 14.82
CA ASN A 203 7.79 2.47 15.27
C ASN A 203 7.79 1.03 14.75
N VAL A 204 8.98 0.56 14.38
CA VAL A 204 9.24 -0.82 13.94
C VAL A 204 9.98 -1.52 15.08
N SER A 205 9.51 -2.71 15.43
CA SER A 205 10.07 -3.55 16.49
C SER A 205 9.80 -5.03 16.16
N GLY A 206 10.15 -5.93 17.07
CA GLY A 206 10.08 -7.37 16.85
C GLY A 206 11.48 -7.97 16.75
N SER A 207 11.54 -9.27 16.48
CA SER A 207 12.81 -10.00 16.28
C SER A 207 13.29 -9.98 14.83
N ALA A 208 12.39 -9.74 13.88
CA ALA A 208 12.70 -9.74 12.46
C ALA A 208 13.47 -8.47 12.04
N THR A 209 14.44 -8.64 11.14
CA THR A 209 15.37 -7.61 10.66
C THR A 209 15.06 -7.25 9.21
N LEU A 210 14.85 -5.95 8.94
CA LEU A 210 14.59 -5.44 7.61
C LEU A 210 15.74 -5.72 6.62
N ASN A 211 15.40 -6.30 5.47
CA ASN A 211 16.27 -6.80 4.40
C ASN A 211 17.06 -8.08 4.70
N ASP A 212 16.99 -8.59 5.93
CA ASP A 212 17.44 -9.95 6.23
C ASP A 212 16.21 -10.87 6.20
N ASP A 213 15.21 -10.61 7.05
CA ASP A 213 14.07 -11.52 7.27
C ASP A 213 12.80 -11.09 6.51
N TYR A 214 12.75 -9.84 6.03
CA TYR A 214 11.66 -9.36 5.16
C TYR A 214 12.04 -8.11 4.35
N VAL A 215 11.33 -7.90 3.24
CA VAL A 215 11.33 -6.63 2.49
C VAL A 215 9.94 -5.98 2.55
N GLN A 216 9.90 -4.65 2.50
CA GLN A 216 8.64 -3.90 2.60
C GLN A 216 8.25 -3.24 1.28
N ARG A 217 6.94 -3.12 1.03
CA ARG A 217 6.37 -2.32 -0.06
C ARG A 217 5.19 -1.50 0.46
N GLY A 218 5.18 -0.20 0.15
CA GLY A 218 4.06 0.71 0.43
C GLY A 218 4.34 1.75 1.52
N ALA A 219 5.44 1.63 2.27
CA ALA A 219 5.84 2.69 3.19
C ALA A 219 6.43 3.90 2.44
N THR A 220 6.13 5.11 2.92
CA THR A 220 6.79 6.36 2.49
C THR A 220 8.24 6.41 2.96
N SER A 221 8.51 5.93 4.17
CA SER A 221 9.86 5.68 4.70
C SER A 221 9.84 4.45 5.59
N PHE A 222 10.94 3.69 5.65
CA PHE A 222 11.02 2.51 6.49
C PHE A 222 12.48 2.24 6.88
N SER A 223 12.69 1.97 8.16
CA SER A 223 13.98 1.59 8.77
C SER A 223 13.74 0.47 9.80
N THR A 224 14.79 -0.03 10.43
CA THR A 224 14.69 -1.07 11.46
C THR A 224 13.98 -0.61 12.74
N THR A 225 13.84 0.70 12.98
CA THR A 225 13.24 1.24 14.21
C THR A 225 12.01 2.12 13.98
N THR A 226 11.87 2.70 12.79
CA THR A 226 10.80 3.65 12.47
C THR A 226 10.40 3.58 11.01
N GLY A 227 9.18 3.99 10.69
CA GLY A 227 8.70 4.18 9.34
C GLY A 227 7.53 5.16 9.27
N SER A 228 7.08 5.43 8.06
CA SER A 228 5.89 6.23 7.82
C SER A 228 5.12 5.76 6.60
N VAL A 229 3.80 5.96 6.62
CA VAL A 229 2.91 5.82 5.45
C VAL A 229 2.25 7.16 5.17
N THR A 230 1.84 7.39 3.92
CA THR A 230 1.12 8.60 3.54
C THR A 230 -0.21 8.23 2.90
N PHE A 231 -1.30 8.59 3.56
CA PHE A 231 -2.62 8.61 2.94
C PHE A 231 -2.63 9.75 1.92
N ALA A 232 -2.91 9.43 0.65
CA ALA A 232 -3.19 10.46 -0.35
C ALA A 232 -4.48 11.22 0.02
N ALA A 233 -4.66 12.43 -0.51
CA ALA A 233 -5.92 13.17 -0.39
C ALA A 233 -7.09 12.30 -0.88
N GLY A 234 -8.15 12.22 -0.09
CA GLY A 234 -9.32 11.35 -0.30
C GLY A 234 -9.13 9.88 0.08
N SER A 235 -7.90 9.44 0.41
CA SER A 235 -7.65 8.04 0.77
C SER A 235 -7.89 7.75 2.25
N ARG A 236 -8.56 6.62 2.50
CA ARG A 236 -8.83 6.06 3.84
C ARG A 236 -7.94 4.88 4.19
N VAL A 237 -7.21 4.32 3.22
CA VAL A 237 -6.47 3.08 3.40
C VAL A 237 -5.07 3.21 2.82
N VAL A 238 -4.07 2.75 3.57
CA VAL A 238 -2.74 2.45 3.04
C VAL A 238 -2.37 1.04 3.47
N ILE A 239 -1.91 0.22 2.51
CA ILE A 239 -1.45 -1.12 2.78
C ILE A 239 0.08 -1.14 2.69
N LEU A 240 0.70 -1.59 3.77
CA LEU A 240 2.12 -1.92 3.84
C LEU A 240 2.24 -3.44 3.77
N SER A 241 2.76 -3.94 2.65
CA SER A 241 3.09 -5.35 2.48
C SER A 241 4.49 -5.60 3.00
N LEU A 242 4.65 -6.59 3.88
CA LEU A 242 5.94 -7.18 4.22
C LEU A 242 6.01 -8.56 3.59
N ASP A 243 6.99 -8.72 2.72
CA ASP A 243 7.29 -9.94 1.98
C ASP A 243 8.40 -10.67 2.74
N PRO A 244 8.11 -11.79 3.43
CA PRO A 244 9.11 -12.54 4.17
C PRO A 244 10.25 -12.94 3.24
N SER A 245 11.47 -12.65 3.67
CA SER A 245 12.64 -13.15 2.99
C SER A 245 12.80 -14.62 3.33
N SER A 246 13.14 -15.43 2.34
CA SER A 246 13.70 -16.75 2.56
C SER A 246 15.07 -16.64 3.19
N ASP A 247 15.36 -17.46 4.19
CA ASP A 247 16.73 -17.89 4.42
C ASP A 247 16.85 -19.41 4.63
N VAL A 248 17.94 -19.88 5.24
CA VAL A 248 18.23 -21.31 5.43
C VAL A 248 18.67 -21.61 6.86
N VAL A 249 18.56 -20.64 7.75
CA VAL A 249 18.99 -20.67 9.13
C VAL A 249 17.73 -20.77 9.96
N SER A 250 17.53 -21.93 10.59
CA SER A 250 16.57 -22.01 11.68
C SER A 250 17.10 -21.22 12.88
N ASP A 251 16.79 -19.93 12.88
CA ASP A 251 16.95 -18.95 13.94
C ASP A 251 15.63 -18.72 14.70
N GLY A 252 14.53 -19.11 14.08
CA GLY A 252 13.30 -19.55 14.72
C GLY A 252 12.28 -18.44 14.86
N ASN A 253 11.14 -18.60 14.20
CA ASN A 253 9.96 -17.74 14.23
C ASN A 253 10.19 -16.28 14.68
N GLU A 254 10.34 -15.41 13.71
CA GLU A 254 10.54 -14.00 13.92
C GLU A 254 9.20 -13.26 13.98
N THR A 255 9.26 -12.05 14.50
CA THR A 255 8.11 -11.16 14.57
C THR A 255 8.47 -9.82 13.97
N VAL A 256 7.56 -9.28 13.18
CA VAL A 256 7.56 -7.84 12.87
C VAL A 256 6.42 -7.23 13.66
N ALA A 257 6.69 -6.18 14.41
CA ALA A 257 5.72 -5.50 15.26
C ALA A 257 5.73 -4.00 14.94
N LEU A 258 4.60 -3.50 14.44
CA LEU A 258 4.41 -2.09 14.10
C LEU A 258 3.52 -1.41 15.14
N THR A 259 3.97 -0.27 15.65
CA THR A 259 3.21 0.53 16.62
C THR A 259 3.04 1.94 16.09
N LEU A 260 1.82 2.43 15.98
CA LEU A 260 1.59 3.82 15.56
C LEU A 260 2.26 4.80 16.53
N ALA A 261 2.92 5.81 15.97
CA ALA A 261 3.55 6.87 16.74
C ALA A 261 2.65 8.11 16.75
N ALA A 262 2.63 8.84 17.87
CA ALA A 262 1.90 10.10 17.93
C ALA A 262 2.45 11.10 16.90
N GLY A 263 1.55 11.86 16.27
CA GLY A 263 1.90 12.87 15.28
C GLY A 263 0.90 14.01 15.26
N ALA A 264 1.11 14.96 14.35
CA ALA A 264 0.20 16.10 14.19
C ALA A 264 -0.93 15.75 13.20
N GLY A 265 -2.15 16.17 13.52
CA GLY A 265 -3.32 16.04 12.63
C GLY A 265 -3.96 14.65 12.62
N TYR A 266 -3.62 13.79 13.59
CA TYR A 266 -4.34 12.54 13.81
C TYR A 266 -4.29 12.06 15.26
N ALA A 267 -5.34 11.35 15.66
CA ALA A 267 -5.39 10.56 16.88
C ALA A 267 -5.02 9.09 16.61
N LEU A 268 -4.60 8.36 17.65
CA LEU A 268 -4.24 6.94 17.55
C LEU A 268 -5.45 6.06 17.88
N GLY A 269 -6.00 5.38 16.88
CA GLY A 269 -7.06 4.38 17.05
C GLY A 269 -6.53 3.00 17.43
N THR A 270 -5.21 2.82 17.42
CA THR A 270 -4.54 1.61 17.89
C THR A 270 -3.31 2.00 18.71
N SER A 271 -3.33 1.69 20.01
CA SER A 271 -2.28 2.07 20.96
C SER A 271 -1.24 0.98 21.23
N GLY A 272 -1.48 -0.25 20.74
CA GLY A 272 -0.60 -1.40 20.90
C GLY A 272 0.15 -1.78 19.64
N ALA A 273 1.18 -2.61 19.81
CA ALA A 273 1.91 -3.18 18.69
C ALA A 273 1.02 -4.19 17.94
N VAL A 274 0.86 -3.99 16.64
CA VAL A 274 0.29 -4.97 15.73
C VAL A 274 1.43 -5.86 15.26
N THR A 275 1.33 -7.16 15.53
CA THR A 275 2.44 -8.10 15.34
C THR A 275 2.05 -9.19 14.34
N GLY A 276 2.88 -9.35 13.33
CA GLY A 276 2.87 -10.48 12.40
C GLY A 276 4.02 -11.41 12.70
N THR A 277 3.78 -12.71 12.54
CA THR A 277 4.79 -13.74 12.75
C THR A 277 5.25 -14.28 11.40
N ILE A 278 6.56 -14.34 11.26
CA ILE A 278 7.24 -15.05 10.19
C ILE A 278 7.61 -16.41 10.80
N LEU A 279 7.18 -17.50 10.17
CA LEU A 279 7.46 -18.85 10.62
C LEU A 279 8.73 -19.32 9.95
N ASP A 280 9.71 -19.64 10.80
CA ASP A 280 10.89 -20.41 10.44
C ASP A 280 10.41 -21.78 9.95
N ASN A 281 10.64 -22.03 8.67
CA ASN A 281 10.35 -23.32 8.04
C ASN A 281 11.62 -24.17 7.88
N ASP A 282 12.76 -23.69 8.41
CA ASP A 282 14.06 -24.34 8.34
C ASP A 282 14.29 -25.32 9.50
N VAL A 283 15.37 -26.09 9.38
CA VAL A 283 15.74 -27.13 10.33
C VAL A 283 16.99 -26.74 11.12
N ALA A 284 16.87 -26.71 12.45
CA ALA A 284 17.96 -26.36 13.37
C ALA A 284 19.30 -27.03 13.04
N PRO A 285 20.44 -26.31 13.12
CA PRO A 285 21.76 -26.88 12.85
C PRO A 285 22.11 -28.00 13.85
N GLY A 286 21.92 -29.28 13.46
CA GLY A 286 22.36 -30.42 14.27
C GLY A 286 21.54 -31.71 14.21
N THR A 287 20.39 -31.76 13.52
CA THR A 287 19.60 -33.00 13.44
C THR A 287 20.06 -33.87 12.27
N VAL A 288 20.97 -34.81 12.55
CA VAL A 288 21.44 -35.82 11.58
C VAL A 288 20.50 -37.04 11.58
N VAL A 289 19.97 -37.42 10.40
CA VAL A 289 19.71 -38.84 10.09
C VAL A 289 20.87 -39.37 9.24
N ARG A 290 21.70 -40.13 9.95
CA ARG A 290 22.94 -40.88 9.68
C ARG A 290 23.42 -41.13 8.23
N GLY A 291 24.72 -40.87 8.02
CA GLY A 291 25.58 -41.47 6.98
C GLY A 291 26.95 -40.78 6.84
N SER A 292 27.89 -41.08 7.74
CA SER A 292 29.22 -40.45 7.95
C SER A 292 30.26 -40.57 6.81
N ILE A 293 31.03 -39.49 6.50
CA ILE A 293 32.51 -39.45 6.32
C ILE A 293 33.06 -38.04 6.73
N ALA A 294 34.33 -37.98 7.13
CA ALA A 294 35.02 -37.05 8.03
C ALA A 294 35.28 -35.58 7.61
N LYS A 295 35.52 -34.78 8.67
CA LYS A 295 36.03 -33.40 8.77
C LYS A 295 36.90 -32.91 7.59
N SER A 296 36.43 -31.86 6.91
CA SER A 296 37.25 -30.86 6.22
C SER A 296 36.54 -29.51 6.25
N LEU A 297 37.30 -28.42 6.28
CA LEU A 297 36.86 -27.03 6.31
C LEU A 297 35.83 -26.73 5.20
N TYR A 298 34.62 -26.29 5.56
CA TYR A 298 33.66 -25.78 4.56
C TYR A 298 33.01 -24.48 5.02
N HIS A 299 33.30 -23.44 4.25
CA HIS A 299 32.54 -22.20 4.13
C HIS A 299 31.13 -22.58 3.63
N ARG A 300 30.11 -22.34 4.46
CA ARG A 300 28.72 -22.69 4.15
C ARG A 300 28.13 -21.73 3.10
N THR A 301 27.39 -22.30 2.16
CA THR A 301 26.56 -21.62 1.17
C THR A 301 25.33 -21.01 1.83
N ARG A 302 25.10 -19.73 1.57
CA ARG A 302 24.11 -18.77 2.11
C ARG A 302 22.80 -18.71 1.33
N HIS A 303 22.68 -19.11 0.05
CA HIS A 303 21.40 -19.18 -0.69
C HIS A 303 21.51 -20.21 -1.83
N GLU A 304 20.47 -20.99 -2.19
CA GLU A 304 20.47 -21.91 -3.35
C GLU A 304 19.53 -21.39 -4.46
N PHE A 305 20.10 -20.88 -5.54
CA PHE A 305 19.36 -20.36 -6.69
C PHE A 305 19.27 -21.44 -7.76
N GLY A 306 18.05 -21.91 -8.00
CA GLY A 306 17.75 -22.88 -9.05
C GLY A 306 17.46 -22.24 -10.39
N ASN A 307 17.75 -22.96 -11.46
CA ASN A 307 17.03 -22.85 -12.72
C ASN A 307 16.43 -24.23 -13.08
N GLY A 308 15.85 -24.40 -14.27
CA GLY A 308 15.16 -25.65 -14.63
C GLY A 308 16.02 -26.93 -14.53
N PHE A 309 17.35 -26.79 -14.44
CA PHE A 309 18.30 -27.89 -14.58
C PHE A 309 19.48 -27.86 -13.58
N THR A 310 19.69 -26.77 -12.85
CA THR A 310 20.95 -26.51 -12.10
C THR A 310 20.74 -25.65 -10.87
N PHE A 311 21.74 -25.63 -9.99
CA PHE A 311 21.77 -24.81 -8.80
C PHE A 311 23.07 -23.99 -8.72
N ALA A 312 22.96 -22.79 -8.19
CA ALA A 312 24.07 -21.95 -7.79
C ALA A 312 23.85 -21.51 -6.35
N ALA A 313 24.91 -21.50 -5.53
CA ALA A 313 24.80 -21.11 -4.16
C ALA A 313 25.80 -20.02 -3.76
N LEU A 314 25.25 -18.87 -3.37
CA LEU A 314 26.01 -17.75 -2.80
C LEU A 314 26.38 -18.11 -1.37
N LYS A 315 27.60 -17.90 -0.92
CA LYS A 315 28.11 -18.13 0.45
C LYS A 315 28.14 -16.85 1.28
N SER A 316 28.29 -17.00 2.60
CA SER A 316 28.38 -15.85 3.52
C SER A 316 29.61 -14.98 3.32
N ASP A 317 30.69 -15.54 2.75
CA ASP A 317 31.88 -14.79 2.35
C ASP A 317 31.75 -14.11 0.97
N GLY A 318 30.56 -14.20 0.34
CA GLY A 318 30.28 -13.65 -0.97
C GLY A 318 30.84 -14.47 -2.13
N SER A 319 31.31 -15.71 -1.89
CA SER A 319 31.70 -16.65 -2.94
C SER A 319 30.50 -17.42 -3.50
N VAL A 320 30.60 -18.00 -4.70
CA VAL A 320 29.53 -18.81 -5.31
C VAL A 320 30.01 -20.21 -5.65
N VAL A 321 29.18 -21.22 -5.41
CA VAL A 321 29.39 -22.62 -5.81
C VAL A 321 28.26 -23.05 -6.73
N THR A 322 28.53 -23.82 -7.78
CA THR A 322 27.49 -24.27 -8.72
C THR A 322 27.52 -25.78 -8.88
N TRP A 323 26.36 -26.40 -9.11
CA TRP A 323 26.23 -27.82 -9.42
C TRP A 323 25.01 -28.10 -10.31
N GLY A 324 24.96 -29.29 -10.92
CA GLY A 324 23.94 -29.69 -11.90
C GLY A 324 24.49 -29.75 -13.33
N ASP A 325 23.61 -29.65 -14.32
CA ASP A 325 23.99 -29.67 -15.74
C ASP A 325 25.00 -28.55 -16.08
N SER A 326 26.17 -28.92 -16.61
CA SER A 326 27.22 -27.96 -16.95
C SER A 326 26.81 -26.95 -18.03
N SER A 327 25.88 -27.31 -18.91
CA SER A 327 25.44 -26.50 -20.05
C SER A 327 24.52 -25.35 -19.65
N TYR A 328 23.89 -25.47 -18.47
CA TYR A 328 22.87 -24.54 -17.97
C TYR A 328 23.28 -23.84 -16.67
N GLY A 329 24.57 -23.88 -16.32
CA GLY A 329 25.12 -23.10 -15.21
C GLY A 329 25.63 -23.91 -14.02
N GLY A 330 25.54 -25.24 -14.08
CA GLY A 330 26.15 -26.13 -13.08
C GLY A 330 27.69 -26.06 -13.07
N ASN A 331 28.30 -25.60 -14.16
CA ASN A 331 29.74 -25.32 -14.26
C ASN A 331 30.01 -23.82 -14.42
N SER A 332 30.56 -23.19 -13.37
CA SER A 332 30.97 -21.78 -13.35
C SER A 332 32.49 -21.57 -13.47
N SER A 333 33.25 -22.59 -13.89
CA SER A 333 34.72 -22.53 -13.91
C SER A 333 35.27 -21.37 -14.73
N SER A 334 34.58 -20.99 -15.82
CA SER A 334 34.96 -19.86 -16.70
C SER A 334 34.90 -18.49 -16.03
N VAL A 335 34.14 -18.35 -14.94
CA VAL A 335 33.97 -17.09 -14.19
C VAL A 335 34.36 -17.22 -12.73
N SER A 336 34.94 -18.35 -12.33
CA SER A 336 35.25 -18.72 -10.95
C SER A 336 36.04 -17.65 -10.19
N SER A 337 37.01 -16.99 -10.83
CA SER A 337 37.80 -15.91 -10.22
C SER A 337 36.94 -14.73 -9.75
N SER A 338 35.87 -14.44 -10.49
CA SER A 338 34.95 -13.33 -10.22
C SER A 338 33.85 -13.69 -9.23
N LEU A 339 33.76 -14.98 -8.86
CA LEU A 339 32.79 -15.55 -7.93
C LEU A 339 33.43 -15.99 -6.60
N THR A 340 34.65 -15.53 -6.30
CA THR A 340 35.36 -15.89 -5.06
C THR A 340 34.98 -15.03 -3.85
N SER A 341 34.39 -13.86 -4.06
CA SER A 341 33.93 -12.93 -3.01
C SER A 341 33.13 -11.78 -3.62
N GLY A 342 32.44 -11.01 -2.77
CA GLY A 342 31.81 -9.75 -3.14
C GLY A 342 30.49 -9.87 -3.93
N VAL A 343 30.00 -11.09 -4.17
CA VAL A 343 28.63 -11.29 -4.67
C VAL A 343 27.65 -11.03 -3.52
N THR A 344 26.59 -10.27 -3.80
CA THR A 344 25.53 -9.93 -2.83
C THR A 344 24.21 -10.59 -3.16
N GLN A 345 23.92 -10.81 -4.46
CA GLN A 345 22.69 -11.44 -4.93
C GLN A 345 22.97 -12.27 -6.18
N ILE A 346 22.21 -13.36 -6.39
CA ILE A 346 22.22 -14.13 -7.63
C ILE A 346 20.80 -14.14 -8.18
N PHE A 347 20.70 -13.97 -9.48
CA PHE A 347 19.47 -14.01 -10.23
C PHE A 347 19.57 -15.14 -11.26
N SER A 348 18.46 -15.82 -11.50
CA SER A 348 18.35 -16.83 -12.54
C SER A 348 17.27 -16.48 -13.56
N ASN A 349 17.47 -16.99 -14.75
CA ASN A 349 16.38 -17.30 -15.66
C ASN A 349 16.34 -18.82 -15.84
N GLU A 350 15.58 -19.34 -16.81
CA GLU A 350 15.40 -20.78 -16.97
C GLU A 350 16.72 -21.54 -17.15
N LEU A 351 17.77 -20.90 -17.72
CA LEU A 351 18.96 -21.59 -18.26
C LEU A 351 20.30 -20.87 -18.02
N ALA A 352 20.28 -19.74 -17.31
CA ALA A 352 21.47 -18.95 -17.01
C ALA A 352 21.33 -18.19 -15.67
N PHE A 353 22.47 -17.68 -15.20
CA PHE A 353 22.59 -16.91 -13.96
C PHE A 353 23.29 -15.58 -14.18
N ALA A 354 22.97 -14.62 -13.30
CA ALA A 354 23.65 -13.35 -13.15
C ALA A 354 23.88 -13.06 -11.65
N ALA A 355 25.13 -12.88 -11.24
CA ALA A 355 25.51 -12.47 -9.89
C ALA A 355 25.72 -10.95 -9.85
N LEU A 356 25.00 -10.26 -8.97
CA LEU A 356 25.24 -8.86 -8.63
C LEU A 356 26.29 -8.77 -7.52
N LYS A 357 27.29 -7.92 -7.71
CA LYS A 357 28.36 -7.68 -6.74
C LYS A 357 28.13 -6.40 -5.95
N SER A 358 28.76 -6.29 -4.78
CA SER A 358 28.68 -5.13 -3.89
C SER A 358 29.23 -3.83 -4.51
N ASP A 359 30.08 -3.95 -5.54
CA ASP A 359 30.60 -2.84 -6.32
C ASP A 359 29.67 -2.41 -7.48
N GLY A 360 28.49 -3.03 -7.59
CA GLY A 360 27.50 -2.77 -8.64
C GLY A 360 27.85 -3.40 -10.00
N SER A 361 28.88 -4.26 -10.08
CA SER A 361 29.19 -5.04 -11.29
C SER A 361 28.40 -6.36 -11.35
N VAL A 362 28.26 -6.92 -12.55
CA VAL A 362 27.51 -8.17 -12.78
C VAL A 362 28.40 -9.22 -13.44
N VAL A 363 28.32 -10.46 -12.94
CA VAL A 363 29.00 -11.64 -13.50
C VAL A 363 27.95 -12.64 -13.97
N THR A 364 28.05 -13.15 -15.20
CA THR A 364 27.06 -14.07 -15.77
C THR A 364 27.66 -15.42 -16.14
N TRP A 365 26.88 -16.49 -16.04
CA TRP A 365 27.26 -17.84 -16.49
C TRP A 365 26.03 -18.69 -16.85
N GLY A 366 26.25 -19.86 -17.43
CA GLY A 366 25.18 -20.74 -17.95
C GLY A 366 25.06 -20.66 -19.47
N HIS A 367 23.87 -20.92 -20.01
CA HIS A 367 23.68 -21.00 -21.47
C HIS A 367 23.98 -19.65 -22.14
N SER A 368 24.93 -19.64 -23.09
CA SER A 368 25.48 -18.40 -23.66
C SER A 368 24.41 -17.53 -24.30
N ASP A 369 23.52 -18.14 -25.08
CA ASP A 369 22.54 -17.42 -25.91
C ASP A 369 21.34 -16.92 -25.09
N TRP A 370 21.21 -17.43 -23.86
CA TRP A 370 20.06 -17.21 -22.97
C TRP A 370 20.47 -16.47 -21.70
N GLY A 371 21.53 -15.67 -21.76
CA GLY A 371 21.92 -14.74 -20.71
C GLY A 371 23.21 -15.10 -19.96
N GLY A 372 23.78 -16.29 -20.20
CA GLY A 372 25.06 -16.70 -19.59
C GLY A 372 26.26 -15.93 -20.13
N ASN A 373 26.17 -15.37 -21.35
CA ASN A 373 27.17 -14.50 -21.94
C ASN A 373 26.70 -13.04 -21.98
N SER A 374 27.34 -12.16 -21.21
CA SER A 374 27.08 -10.71 -21.17
C SER A 374 28.20 -9.86 -21.80
N SER A 375 29.13 -10.48 -22.53
CA SER A 375 30.33 -9.79 -23.07
C SER A 375 30.02 -8.60 -23.99
N SER A 376 28.87 -8.60 -24.68
CA SER A 376 28.43 -7.49 -25.53
C SER A 376 28.03 -6.24 -24.74
N VAL A 377 27.73 -6.38 -23.44
CA VAL A 377 27.26 -5.29 -22.57
C VAL A 377 28.09 -5.12 -21.30
N SER A 378 29.21 -5.85 -21.17
CA SER A 378 29.99 -5.93 -19.92
C SER A 378 30.50 -4.59 -19.42
N SER A 379 30.84 -3.65 -20.32
CA SER A 379 31.25 -2.29 -19.94
C SER A 379 30.13 -1.46 -19.33
N SER A 380 28.88 -1.82 -19.62
CA SER A 380 27.68 -1.11 -19.17
C SER A 380 27.08 -1.71 -17.89
N LEU A 381 27.47 -2.93 -17.52
CA LEU A 381 27.06 -3.61 -16.29
C LEU A 381 27.86 -3.13 -15.07
N THR A 382 27.72 -1.84 -14.79
CA THR A 382 28.31 -1.14 -13.65
C THR A 382 27.25 -0.29 -12.94
N SER A 383 27.40 -0.06 -11.64
CA SER A 383 26.41 0.64 -10.81
C SER A 383 25.00 0.03 -10.90
N VAL A 384 24.91 -1.28 -11.12
CA VAL A 384 23.65 -2.03 -11.13
C VAL A 384 23.13 -2.13 -9.71
N THR A 385 21.83 -1.90 -9.53
CA THR A 385 21.14 -1.99 -8.24
C THR A 385 20.17 -3.16 -8.19
N GLN A 386 19.62 -3.58 -9.33
CA GLN A 386 18.68 -4.70 -9.41
C GLN A 386 18.77 -5.40 -10.78
N ILE A 387 18.55 -6.71 -10.80
CA ILE A 387 18.43 -7.51 -12.03
C ILE A 387 17.03 -8.13 -12.08
N PHE A 388 16.47 -8.18 -13.28
CA PHE A 388 15.19 -8.77 -13.61
C PHE A 388 15.37 -9.78 -14.72
N SER A 389 14.53 -10.80 -14.76
CA SER A 389 14.58 -11.86 -15.77
C SER A 389 13.23 -12.09 -16.45
N THR A 390 13.31 -12.46 -17.73
CA THR A 390 12.30 -13.28 -18.41
C THR A 390 12.81 -14.73 -18.39
N LEU A 391 12.15 -15.67 -19.08
CA LEU A 391 12.67 -17.03 -19.16
C LEU A 391 14.09 -17.13 -19.74
N TYR A 392 14.46 -16.27 -20.70
CA TYR A 392 15.71 -16.43 -21.46
C TYR A 392 16.51 -15.13 -21.63
N ALA A 393 16.17 -14.07 -20.90
CA ALA A 393 16.89 -12.79 -20.95
C ALA A 393 16.92 -12.11 -19.58
N PHE A 394 17.78 -11.11 -19.47
CA PHE A 394 17.94 -10.28 -18.28
C PHE A 394 17.85 -8.79 -18.62
N ALA A 395 17.43 -8.01 -17.63
CA ALA A 395 17.48 -6.55 -17.61
C ALA A 395 18.08 -6.08 -16.27
N ALA A 396 19.15 -5.28 -16.33
CA ALA A 396 19.78 -4.66 -15.17
C ALA A 396 19.33 -3.20 -15.05
N LEU A 397 18.76 -2.84 -13.90
CA LEU A 397 18.48 -1.46 -13.52
C LEU A 397 19.69 -0.88 -12.81
N LYS A 398 20.14 0.29 -13.26
CA LYS A 398 21.28 1.02 -12.71
C LYS A 398 20.84 2.11 -11.75
N SER A 399 21.74 2.56 -10.88
CA SER A 399 21.49 3.61 -9.88
C SER A 399 21.12 4.98 -10.49
N ASP A 400 21.45 5.22 -11.75
CA ASP A 400 21.08 6.42 -12.53
C ASP A 400 19.69 6.29 -13.19
N GLY A 401 18.99 5.18 -12.97
CA GLY A 401 17.70 4.88 -13.57
C GLY A 401 17.78 4.44 -15.04
N SER A 402 18.96 4.11 -15.56
CA SER A 402 19.13 3.51 -16.89
C SER A 402 19.03 1.98 -16.85
N VAL A 403 18.73 1.36 -18.01
CA VAL A 403 18.56 -0.10 -18.12
C VAL A 403 19.48 -0.70 -19.18
N VAL A 404 20.14 -1.80 -18.84
CA VAL A 404 20.97 -2.61 -19.74
C VAL A 404 20.34 -3.99 -19.89
N THR A 405 20.18 -4.50 -21.12
CA THR A 405 19.55 -5.80 -21.39
C THR A 405 20.51 -6.75 -22.11
N TRP A 406 20.37 -8.06 -21.87
CA TRP A 406 21.14 -9.10 -22.55
C TRP A 406 20.40 -10.46 -22.53
N GLY A 407 20.91 -11.43 -23.29
CA GLY A 407 20.31 -12.75 -23.47
C GLY A 407 19.49 -12.86 -24.76
N SER A 408 18.48 -13.73 -24.77
CA SER A 408 17.68 -14.01 -25.97
C SER A 408 16.95 -12.77 -26.47
N SER A 409 17.23 -12.36 -27.71
CA SER A 409 16.54 -11.23 -28.35
C SER A 409 15.02 -11.47 -28.48
N GLY A 410 14.61 -12.72 -28.71
CA GLY A 410 13.21 -13.14 -28.76
C GLY A 410 12.51 -13.18 -27.40
N SER A 411 13.22 -12.88 -26.31
CA SER A 411 12.70 -12.88 -24.95
C SER A 411 13.08 -11.62 -24.18
N GLY A 412 13.31 -10.50 -24.89
CA GLY A 412 13.55 -9.19 -24.27
C GLY A 412 15.01 -8.83 -24.03
N GLY A 413 15.97 -9.67 -24.47
CA GLY A 413 17.41 -9.40 -24.38
C GLY A 413 17.93 -8.36 -25.37
N ASN A 414 17.08 -7.83 -26.25
CA ASN A 414 17.39 -6.72 -27.16
C ASN A 414 16.38 -5.59 -26.95
N SER A 415 16.83 -4.48 -26.37
CA SER A 415 16.04 -3.26 -26.15
C SER A 415 16.39 -2.11 -27.09
N SER A 416 17.11 -2.36 -28.19
CA SER A 416 17.64 -1.29 -29.07
C SER A 416 16.56 -0.37 -29.64
N SER A 417 15.37 -0.90 -29.93
CA SER A 417 14.21 -0.13 -30.43
C SER A 417 13.65 0.90 -29.44
N VAL A 418 13.95 0.75 -28.14
CA VAL A 418 13.50 1.66 -27.07
C VAL A 418 14.66 2.24 -26.27
N SER A 419 15.89 2.10 -26.77
CA SER A 419 17.12 2.46 -26.05
C SER A 419 17.15 3.91 -25.56
N SER A 420 16.63 4.86 -26.35
CA SER A 420 16.53 6.27 -25.95
C SER A 420 15.64 6.49 -24.71
N SER A 421 14.60 5.67 -24.54
CA SER A 421 13.65 5.74 -23.43
C SER A 421 14.13 5.00 -22.17
N LEU A 422 15.24 4.26 -22.24
CA LEU A 422 15.83 3.49 -21.14
C LEU A 422 17.12 4.13 -20.59
N THR A 423 17.36 5.40 -20.90
CA THR A 423 18.59 6.12 -20.51
C THR A 423 18.55 6.71 -19.10
N SER A 424 17.36 6.91 -18.51
CA SER A 424 17.18 7.42 -17.15
C SER A 424 15.72 7.33 -16.70
N GLY A 425 15.51 7.54 -15.40
CA GLY A 425 14.17 7.73 -14.82
C GLY A 425 13.35 6.45 -14.68
N ILE A 426 13.91 5.27 -15.00
CA ILE A 426 13.27 3.99 -14.67
C ILE A 426 13.37 3.77 -13.16
N THR A 427 12.24 3.46 -12.53
CA THR A 427 12.17 3.15 -11.09
C THR A 427 11.92 1.67 -10.84
N GLN A 428 11.25 0.97 -11.77
CA GLN A 428 10.94 -0.45 -11.64
C GLN A 428 10.80 -1.14 -13.00
N ILE A 429 11.13 -2.43 -13.05
CA ILE A 429 10.94 -3.29 -14.21
C ILE A 429 10.03 -4.46 -13.82
N PHE A 430 9.16 -4.83 -14.74
CA PHE A 430 8.24 -5.95 -14.63
C PHE A 430 8.43 -6.85 -15.84
N SER A 431 8.17 -8.14 -15.69
CA SER A 431 8.30 -9.12 -16.76
C SER A 431 7.07 -10.00 -16.89
N THR A 432 6.74 -10.34 -18.13
CA THR A 432 6.04 -11.59 -18.46
C THR A 432 7.11 -12.67 -18.69
N TRP A 433 6.73 -13.84 -19.16
CA TRP A 433 7.71 -14.89 -19.47
C TRP A 433 8.70 -14.51 -20.57
N TYR A 434 8.37 -13.55 -21.43
CA TYR A 434 9.21 -13.21 -22.58
C TYR A 434 9.39 -11.71 -22.84
N ALA A 435 8.62 -10.83 -22.20
CA ALA A 435 8.70 -9.39 -22.42
C ALA A 435 8.89 -8.62 -21.12
N PHE A 436 9.34 -7.38 -21.24
CA PHE A 436 9.53 -6.48 -20.13
C PHE A 436 8.70 -5.20 -20.28
N ALA A 437 8.33 -4.62 -19.14
CA ALA A 437 7.76 -3.27 -19.03
C ALA A 437 8.52 -2.52 -17.92
N ALA A 438 9.01 -1.32 -18.23
CA ALA A 438 9.67 -0.42 -17.28
C ALA A 438 8.73 0.72 -16.92
N LEU A 439 8.53 0.93 -15.60
CA LEU A 439 7.82 2.07 -15.04
C LEU A 439 8.81 3.19 -14.75
N LYS A 440 8.46 4.40 -15.18
CA LYS A 440 9.25 5.61 -14.96
C LYS A 440 8.73 6.42 -13.79
N SER A 441 9.59 7.25 -13.19
CA SER A 441 9.23 8.16 -12.10
C SER A 441 8.17 9.21 -12.47
N ASP A 442 8.00 9.49 -13.76
CA ASP A 442 6.95 10.37 -14.31
C ASP A 442 5.60 9.64 -14.53
N GLY A 443 5.52 8.36 -14.17
CA GLY A 443 4.35 7.51 -14.37
C GLY A 443 4.14 7.03 -15.80
N SER A 444 5.12 7.20 -16.70
CA SER A 444 5.09 6.62 -18.05
C SER A 444 5.66 5.21 -18.10
N VAL A 445 5.31 4.44 -19.13
CA VAL A 445 5.73 3.03 -19.29
C VAL A 445 6.44 2.80 -20.62
N VAL A 446 7.56 2.09 -20.58
CA VAL A 446 8.33 1.66 -21.76
C VAL A 446 8.34 0.14 -21.83
N THR A 447 7.96 -0.44 -22.97
CA THR A 447 7.90 -1.91 -23.13
C THR A 447 8.84 -2.41 -24.22
N TRP A 448 9.39 -3.61 -24.06
CA TRP A 448 10.18 -4.27 -25.10
C TRP A 448 10.11 -5.79 -25.00
N GLY A 449 10.54 -6.47 -26.07
CA GLY A 449 10.42 -7.92 -26.24
C GLY A 449 9.33 -8.29 -27.27
N PRO A 450 8.90 -9.56 -27.31
CA PRO A 450 7.92 -10.03 -28.28
C PRO A 450 6.54 -9.43 -28.03
N SER A 451 5.89 -8.98 -29.11
CA SER A 451 4.55 -8.35 -29.07
C SER A 451 3.49 -9.28 -28.46
N GLY A 452 3.51 -10.56 -28.80
CA GLY A 452 2.61 -11.59 -28.27
C GLY A 452 2.81 -11.93 -26.78
N SER A 453 3.68 -11.22 -26.07
CA SER A 453 3.85 -11.33 -24.62
C SER A 453 3.89 -9.96 -23.92
N GLY A 454 3.43 -8.90 -24.60
CA GLY A 454 3.36 -7.55 -24.02
C GLY A 454 4.56 -6.65 -24.31
N GLY A 455 5.49 -7.07 -25.17
CA GLY A 455 6.65 -6.24 -25.55
C GLY A 455 6.32 -5.07 -26.48
N ASN A 456 5.09 -5.01 -27.01
CA ASN A 456 4.59 -3.89 -27.79
C ASN A 456 3.29 -3.34 -27.17
N SER A 457 3.34 -2.11 -26.65
CA SER A 457 2.21 -1.37 -26.08
C SER A 457 1.69 -0.25 -26.99
N SER A 458 2.05 -0.21 -28.28
CA SER A 458 1.74 0.91 -29.18
C SER A 458 0.23 1.22 -29.27
N SER A 459 -0.62 0.20 -29.16
CA SER A 459 -2.08 0.33 -29.18
C SER A 459 -2.66 1.10 -27.98
N VAL A 460 -1.94 1.15 -26.87
CA VAL A 460 -2.34 1.83 -25.62
C VAL A 460 -1.36 2.93 -25.21
N SER A 461 -0.43 3.28 -26.09
CA SER A 461 0.69 4.20 -25.79
C SER A 461 0.24 5.55 -25.25
N SER A 462 -0.86 6.12 -25.75
CA SER A 462 -1.40 7.39 -25.25
C SER A 462 -1.80 7.33 -23.77
N SER A 463 -2.29 6.17 -23.31
CA SER A 463 -2.74 5.94 -21.94
C SER A 463 -1.59 5.64 -20.96
N LEU A 464 -0.40 5.32 -21.49
CA LEU A 464 0.82 4.98 -20.75
C LEU A 464 1.86 6.12 -20.73
N THR A 465 1.46 7.34 -21.09
CA THR A 465 2.35 8.51 -21.09
C THR A 465 2.54 9.14 -19.70
N SER A 466 1.65 8.86 -18.75
CA SER A 466 1.72 9.32 -17.36
C SER A 466 0.68 8.64 -16.47
N GLY A 467 0.82 8.83 -15.17
CA GLY A 467 -0.19 8.46 -14.17
C GLY A 467 -0.26 6.98 -13.81
N VAL A 468 0.59 6.12 -14.39
CA VAL A 468 0.73 4.73 -13.95
C VAL A 468 1.46 4.70 -12.61
N THR A 469 0.89 4.02 -11.63
CA THR A 469 1.46 3.86 -10.29
C THR A 469 1.99 2.46 -10.04
N GLN A 470 1.43 1.46 -10.70
CA GLN A 470 1.81 0.06 -10.55
C GLN A 470 1.57 -0.73 -11.85
N ILE A 471 2.42 -1.71 -12.13
CA ILE A 471 2.24 -2.67 -13.22
C ILE A 471 2.11 -4.08 -12.63
N PHE A 472 1.21 -4.86 -13.19
CA PHE A 472 0.98 -6.26 -12.88
C PHE A 472 1.18 -7.07 -14.16
N SER A 473 1.68 -8.29 -14.03
CA SER A 473 1.90 -9.19 -15.15
C SER A 473 1.35 -10.57 -14.85
N ASN A 474 0.98 -11.26 -15.92
CA ASN A 474 0.83 -12.69 -15.93
C ASN A 474 1.80 -13.30 -16.96
N PHE A 475 1.54 -14.52 -17.41
CA PHE A 475 2.39 -15.20 -18.36
C PHE A 475 2.67 -14.44 -19.66
N ARG A 476 1.69 -13.69 -20.20
CA ARG A 476 1.77 -13.07 -21.55
C ARG A 476 1.11 -11.69 -21.68
N ALA A 477 0.58 -11.13 -20.60
CA ALA A 477 -0.07 -9.83 -20.61
C ALA A 477 0.33 -9.00 -19.40
N PHE A 478 0.10 -7.70 -19.51
CA PHE A 478 0.30 -6.71 -18.46
C PHE A 478 -1.00 -5.92 -18.22
N ALA A 479 -1.16 -5.47 -16.98
CA ALA A 479 -2.16 -4.49 -16.57
C ALA A 479 -1.48 -3.38 -15.75
N ALA A 480 -1.69 -2.12 -16.14
CA ALA A 480 -1.21 -0.96 -15.40
C ALA A 480 -2.36 -0.32 -14.63
N LEU A 481 -2.18 -0.16 -13.32
CA LEU A 481 -3.05 0.62 -12.46
C LEU A 481 -2.60 2.08 -12.47
N LYS A 482 -3.54 3.00 -12.68
CA LYS A 482 -3.29 4.43 -12.69
C LYS A 482 -3.75 5.10 -11.39
N SER A 483 -3.20 6.28 -11.11
CA SER A 483 -3.51 7.06 -9.91
C SER A 483 -4.97 7.51 -9.80
N ASP A 484 -5.71 7.55 -10.92
CA ASP A 484 -7.15 7.83 -10.97
C ASP A 484 -8.02 6.57 -10.77
N GLY A 485 -7.38 5.42 -10.48
CA GLY A 485 -8.05 4.13 -10.31
C GLY A 485 -8.50 3.48 -11.63
N SER A 486 -8.07 4.00 -12.78
CA SER A 486 -8.29 3.34 -14.08
C SER A 486 -7.23 2.27 -14.37
N VAL A 487 -7.56 1.30 -15.23
CA VAL A 487 -6.66 0.22 -15.63
C VAL A 487 -6.44 0.21 -17.13
N VAL A 488 -5.17 0.06 -17.54
CA VAL A 488 -4.76 -0.07 -18.95
C VAL A 488 -4.12 -1.44 -19.15
N THR A 489 -4.61 -2.23 -20.11
CA THR A 489 -4.09 -3.59 -20.38
C THR A 489 -3.42 -3.69 -21.74
N TRP A 490 -2.41 -4.55 -21.86
CA TRP A 490 -1.79 -4.88 -23.14
C TRP A 490 -1.12 -6.25 -23.12
N GLY A 491 -0.71 -6.72 -24.30
CA GLY A 491 -0.11 -8.04 -24.51
C GLY A 491 -1.08 -9.02 -25.16
N ARG A 492 -0.96 -10.30 -24.84
CA ARG A 492 -1.78 -11.34 -25.47
C ARG A 492 -3.25 -11.22 -25.06
N SER A 493 -4.14 -11.10 -26.04
CA SER A 493 -5.56 -10.77 -25.81
C SER A 493 -6.30 -11.80 -24.96
N ASP A 494 -6.13 -13.10 -25.25
CA ASP A 494 -6.74 -14.20 -24.50
C ASP A 494 -6.19 -14.34 -23.07
N TYR A 495 -5.07 -13.69 -22.74
CA TYR A 495 -4.45 -13.68 -21.41
C TYR A 495 -4.79 -12.38 -20.65
N GLY A 496 -5.84 -11.66 -21.07
CA GLY A 496 -6.26 -10.41 -20.44
C GLY A 496 -5.51 -9.17 -20.91
N GLY A 497 -4.74 -9.25 -22.00
CA GLY A 497 -4.21 -8.07 -22.69
C GLY A 497 -5.32 -7.24 -23.33
N ASP A 498 -6.45 -7.86 -23.68
CA ASP A 498 -7.69 -7.21 -24.07
C ASP A 498 -8.69 -7.26 -22.89
N SER A 499 -9.08 -6.09 -22.40
CA SER A 499 -10.05 -5.91 -21.32
C SER A 499 -11.34 -5.23 -21.80
N SER A 500 -11.59 -5.19 -23.11
CA SER A 500 -12.74 -4.50 -23.70
C SER A 500 -14.09 -4.97 -23.14
N SER A 501 -14.22 -6.27 -22.83
CA SER A 501 -15.44 -6.86 -22.24
C SER A 501 -15.78 -6.32 -20.85
N VAL A 502 -14.80 -5.81 -20.11
CA VAL A 502 -14.96 -5.26 -18.75
C VAL A 502 -14.55 -3.78 -18.65
N SER A 503 -14.27 -3.14 -19.79
CA SER A 503 -13.67 -1.80 -19.86
C SER A 503 -14.43 -0.74 -19.08
N SER A 504 -15.77 -0.78 -19.06
CA SER A 504 -16.61 0.15 -18.28
C SER A 504 -16.32 0.09 -16.79
N SER A 505 -15.98 -1.09 -16.27
CA SER A 505 -15.71 -1.33 -14.84
C SER A 505 -14.26 -1.02 -14.46
N LEU A 506 -13.40 -0.75 -15.44
CA LEU A 506 -11.97 -0.45 -15.27
C LEU A 506 -11.63 1.02 -15.54
N THR A 507 -12.65 1.89 -15.69
CA THR A 507 -12.44 3.32 -15.95
C THR A 507 -12.08 4.14 -14.71
N SER A 508 -12.39 3.64 -13.51
CA SER A 508 -12.05 4.27 -12.23
C SER A 508 -12.33 3.33 -11.06
N GLY A 509 -11.86 3.71 -9.87
CA GLY A 509 -12.20 3.04 -8.61
C GLY A 509 -11.52 1.70 -8.39
N VAL A 510 -10.62 1.25 -9.27
CA VAL A 510 -9.76 0.10 -9.00
C VAL A 510 -8.70 0.51 -7.97
N THR A 511 -8.56 -0.27 -6.91
CA THR A 511 -7.58 -0.05 -5.84
C THR A 511 -6.45 -1.07 -5.87
N GLN A 512 -6.69 -2.26 -6.43
CA GLN A 512 -5.69 -3.31 -6.54
C GLN A 512 -5.97 -4.24 -7.73
N ILE A 513 -4.90 -4.80 -8.30
CA ILE A 513 -4.98 -5.86 -9.32
C ILE A 513 -4.24 -7.10 -8.81
N PHE A 514 -4.81 -8.26 -9.09
CA PHE A 514 -4.22 -9.56 -8.86
C PHE A 514 -4.08 -10.28 -10.20
N SER A 515 -3.06 -11.12 -10.34
CA SER A 515 -2.84 -11.93 -11.53
C SER A 515 -2.77 -13.41 -11.19
N THR A 516 -3.25 -14.22 -12.11
CA THR A 516 -2.99 -15.66 -12.14
C THR A 516 -2.07 -15.95 -13.32
N TYR A 517 -1.92 -17.22 -13.69
CA TYR A 517 -1.14 -17.60 -14.86
C TYR A 517 -1.64 -16.93 -16.17
N GLY A 518 -2.96 -16.80 -16.37
CA GLY A 518 -3.54 -16.30 -17.62
C GLY A 518 -4.69 -15.31 -17.48
N ALA A 519 -4.95 -14.82 -16.27
CA ALA A 519 -6.05 -13.89 -16.01
C ALA A 519 -5.65 -12.79 -15.01
N PHE A 520 -6.55 -11.82 -14.87
CA PHE A 520 -6.46 -10.75 -13.90
C PHE A 520 -7.77 -10.60 -13.13
N ALA A 521 -7.68 -10.10 -11.90
CA ALA A 521 -8.80 -9.66 -11.09
C ALA A 521 -8.51 -8.26 -10.52
N ALA A 522 -9.44 -7.33 -10.64
CA ALA A 522 -9.36 -6.00 -10.06
C ALA A 522 -10.31 -5.90 -8.86
N LEU A 523 -9.79 -5.47 -7.72
CA LEU A 523 -10.57 -5.07 -6.56
C LEU A 523 -10.90 -3.58 -6.67
N LYS A 524 -12.18 -3.24 -6.51
CA LYS A 524 -12.66 -1.86 -6.55
C LYS A 524 -12.88 -1.29 -5.15
N SER A 525 -12.90 0.03 -5.04
CA SER A 525 -13.11 0.76 -3.79
C SER A 525 -14.47 0.52 -3.15
N ASP A 526 -15.46 0.10 -3.95
CA ASP A 526 -16.80 -0.33 -3.50
C ASP A 526 -16.82 -1.79 -3.00
N GLY A 527 -15.68 -2.47 -2.99
CA GLY A 527 -15.52 -3.87 -2.59
C GLY A 527 -15.86 -4.88 -3.69
N SER A 528 -16.35 -4.44 -4.86
CA SER A 528 -16.63 -5.34 -5.97
C SER A 528 -15.35 -5.83 -6.65
N VAL A 529 -15.44 -7.00 -7.31
CA VAL A 529 -14.34 -7.62 -8.04
C VAL A 529 -14.70 -7.75 -9.51
N VAL A 530 -13.76 -7.42 -10.38
CA VAL A 530 -13.88 -7.54 -11.84
C VAL A 530 -12.79 -8.48 -12.33
N THR A 531 -13.15 -9.58 -13.00
CA THR A 531 -12.17 -10.52 -13.57
C THR A 531 -12.15 -10.45 -15.10
N TRP A 532 -10.99 -10.67 -15.71
CA TRP A 532 -10.85 -10.80 -17.16
C TRP A 532 -9.64 -11.64 -17.55
N GLY A 533 -9.58 -12.08 -18.81
CA GLY A 533 -8.55 -12.97 -19.34
C GLY A 533 -9.07 -14.39 -19.54
N GLU A 534 -8.18 -15.38 -19.49
CA GLU A 534 -8.52 -16.76 -19.81
C GLU A 534 -9.40 -17.37 -18.72
N SER A 535 -10.59 -17.87 -19.09
CA SER A 535 -11.59 -18.38 -18.14
C SER A 535 -11.06 -19.53 -17.28
N GLY A 536 -10.29 -20.45 -17.88
CA GLY A 536 -9.65 -21.58 -17.19
C GLY A 536 -8.61 -21.17 -16.13
N TYR A 537 -8.13 -19.93 -16.17
CA TYR A 537 -7.20 -19.37 -15.18
C TYR A 537 -7.87 -18.33 -14.27
N GLY A 538 -9.20 -18.28 -14.20
CA GLY A 538 -9.94 -17.36 -13.32
C GLY A 538 -10.36 -16.04 -13.96
N GLY A 539 -10.31 -15.94 -15.30
CA GLY A 539 -10.80 -14.77 -16.02
C GLY A 539 -12.33 -14.61 -16.03
N ASP A 540 -13.06 -15.65 -15.62
CA ASP A 540 -14.52 -15.66 -15.51
C ASP A 540 -14.95 -16.00 -14.07
N SER A 541 -15.49 -15.00 -13.38
CA SER A 541 -16.00 -15.11 -12.00
C SER A 541 -17.53 -15.20 -11.92
N SER A 542 -18.23 -15.34 -13.06
CA SER A 542 -19.71 -15.36 -13.10
C SER A 542 -20.37 -16.47 -12.27
N SER A 543 -19.61 -17.50 -11.91
CA SER A 543 -20.08 -18.60 -11.07
C SER A 543 -20.06 -18.30 -9.56
N VAL A 544 -19.43 -17.22 -9.15
CA VAL A 544 -19.24 -16.83 -7.73
C VAL A 544 -19.61 -15.36 -7.44
N SER A 545 -19.98 -14.60 -8.47
CA SER A 545 -20.35 -13.17 -8.40
C SER A 545 -21.79 -12.92 -7.99
#